data_AF-X1B0E2-F1
#
_entry.id   AF-X1B0E2-F1
#
_cell.length_a   1.000
_cell.length_b   1.000
_cell.length_c   1.000
_cell.angle_alpha   90.00
_cell.angle_beta   90.00
_cell.angle_gamma   90.00
#
_symmetry.space_group_name_H-M   'P 1'
#
loop_
_entity.id
_entity.type
_entity.pdbx_description
1 polymer ?
#
loop_
_entity_poly.entity_id
_entity_poly.type
_entity_poly.pdbx_seq_one_letter_code
_entity_poly.pdbx_strand_id
1 'polypeptide(L)'
;MRRLIASLRIFVSGAWLSYIALFHWTHPASYIASKIIMPIASMLFFLYLGMSATGYDTAQFYIVGNALQIVAISAIYGVTMTVGHERNMGT
;
A
#
# COMPACT_ATOMS: atom_id res chain seq x y z
N MET A 1 4.94 26.36 33.04
CA MET A 1 5.51 25.08 32.52
C MET A 1 4.47 23.99 32.28
N ARG A 2 3.65 23.58 33.27
CA ARG A 2 2.64 22.49 33.09
C ARG A 2 1.69 22.67 31.90
N ARG A 3 1.15 23.88 31.68
CA ARG A 3 0.29 24.17 30.51
C ARG A 3 1.02 23.99 29.18
N LEU A 4 2.24 24.49 29.07
CA LEU A 4 3.09 24.35 27.87
C LEU A 4 3.36 22.88 27.54
N ILE A 5 3.69 22.07 28.54
CA ILE A 5 3.92 20.63 28.39
C ILE A 5 2.64 19.92 27.92
N ALA A 6 1.48 20.28 28.48
CA ALA A 6 0.19 19.71 28.08
C ALA A 6 -0.16 20.08 26.63
N SER A 7 0.01 21.34 26.23
CA SER A 7 -0.21 21.81 24.86
C SER A 7 0.72 21.13 23.86
N LEU A 8 2.01 20.99 24.18
CA LEU A 8 2.98 20.26 23.37
C LEU A 8 2.60 18.80 23.20
N ARG A 9 2.17 18.13 24.28
CA ARG A 9 1.73 16.73 24.22
C ARG A 9 0.52 16.57 23.30
N ILE A 10 -0.48 17.43 23.42
CA ILE A 10 -1.68 17.40 22.57
C ILE A 10 -1.29 17.64 21.11
N PHE A 11 -0.46 18.65 20.84
CA PHE A 11 0.01 18.95 19.49
C PHE A 11 0.74 17.76 18.85
N VAL A 12 1.73 17.18 19.54
CA VAL A 12 2.51 16.04 19.01
C VAL A 12 1.64 14.81 18.81
N SER A 13 0.73 14.52 19.76
CA SER A 13 -0.17 13.36 19.66
C SER A 13 -1.17 13.54 18.51
N GLY A 14 -1.71 14.74 18.34
CA GLY A 14 -2.61 15.09 17.23
C GLY A 14 -1.91 14.99 15.89
N ALA A 15 -0.72 15.60 15.76
CA ALA A 15 0.08 15.52 14.54
C ALA A 15 0.44 14.07 14.17
N TRP A 16 0.81 13.24 15.16
CA TRP A 16 1.10 11.83 14.96
C TRP A 16 -0.13 11.04 14.48
N LEU A 17 -1.29 11.24 15.11
CA LEU A 17 -2.53 10.57 14.71
C LEU A 17 -3.00 11.04 13.33
N SER A 18 -2.89 12.33 13.02
CA SER A 18 -3.17 12.87 11.68
C SER A 18 -2.23 12.28 10.63
N TYR A 19 -0.95 12.10 10.94
CA TYR A 19 0.02 11.43 10.07
C TYR A 19 -0.38 9.97 9.79
N ILE A 20 -0.73 9.20 10.83
CA ILE A 20 -1.17 7.81 10.66
C ILE A 20 -2.48 7.73 9.85
N ALA A 21 -3.42 8.64 10.11
CA ALA A 21 -4.70 8.72 9.40
C ALA A 21 -4.51 9.06 7.92
N LEU A 22 -3.62 10.00 7.59
CA LEU A 22 -3.29 10.39 6.22
C LEU A 22 -2.81 9.19 5.38
N PHE A 23 -1.99 8.33 5.99
CA PHE A 23 -1.48 7.12 5.33
C PHE A 23 -2.36 5.88 5.57
N HIS A 24 -3.54 6.06 6.19
CA HIS A 24 -4.52 5.01 6.49
C HIS A 24 -3.94 3.77 7.20
N TRP A 25 -2.85 3.93 7.97
CA TRP A 25 -2.17 2.79 8.60
C TRP A 25 -2.62 2.52 10.03
N THR A 26 -3.76 3.11 10.46
CA THR A 26 -4.36 2.92 11.79
C THR A 26 -4.78 1.48 12.07
N HIS A 27 -4.98 0.68 11.01
CA HIS A 27 -5.31 -0.74 11.08
C HIS A 27 -4.20 -1.58 10.45
N PRO A 28 -3.18 -2.00 11.22
CA PRO A 28 -2.05 -2.78 10.72
C PRO A 28 -2.48 -4.05 9.97
N ALA A 29 -3.54 -4.72 10.44
CA ALA A 29 -4.08 -5.92 9.81
C ALA A 29 -4.58 -5.64 8.38
N SER A 30 -5.37 -4.59 8.18
CA SER A 30 -5.90 -4.22 6.86
C SER A 30 -4.80 -3.79 5.90
N TYR A 31 -3.76 -3.12 6.40
CA TYR A 31 -2.61 -2.78 5.58
C TYR A 31 -1.81 -4.00 5.16
N ILE A 32 -1.51 -4.91 6.09
CA ILE A 32 -0.81 -6.16 5.76
C ILE A 32 -1.63 -6.98 4.76
N ALA A 33 -2.94 -7.05 4.97
CA ALA A 33 -3.85 -7.73 4.05
C ALA A 33 -3.77 -7.15 2.63
N SER A 34 -3.83 -5.81 2.49
CA SER A 34 -3.85 -5.15 1.19
C SER A 34 -2.49 -5.05 0.50
N LYS A 35 -1.39 -4.87 1.26
CA LYS A 35 -0.05 -4.64 0.71
C LYS A 35 0.80 -5.91 0.57
N ILE A 36 0.47 -6.97 1.30
CA ILE A 36 1.28 -8.20 1.34
C ILE A 36 0.42 -9.40 0.95
N ILE A 37 -0.64 -9.67 1.70
CA ILE A 37 -1.41 -10.91 1.53
C ILE A 37 -2.09 -10.95 0.15
N MET A 38 -2.80 -9.89 -0.22
CA MET A 38 -3.53 -9.84 -1.49
C MET A 38 -2.60 -9.93 -2.72
N PRO A 39 -1.49 -9.18 -2.82
CA PRO A 39 -0.55 -9.32 -3.93
C PRO A 39 0.10 -10.72 -4.02
N ILE A 40 0.49 -11.31 -2.88
CA ILE A 40 1.06 -12.66 -2.85
C ILE A 40 0.02 -13.69 -3.28
N ALA A 41 -1.21 -13.61 -2.76
CA ALA A 41 -2.28 -14.52 -3.14
C ALA A 41 -2.58 -14.45 -4.64
N SER A 42 -2.64 -13.24 -5.22
CA SER A 42 -2.81 -13.06 -6.66
C SER A 42 -1.64 -13.65 -7.46
N MET A 43 -0.40 -13.43 -7.03
CA MET A 43 0.78 -13.98 -7.69
C MET A 43 0.77 -15.51 -7.65
N LEU A 44 0.48 -16.11 -6.48
CA LEU A 44 0.41 -17.55 -6.31
C LEU A 44 -0.71 -18.16 -7.16
N PHE A 45 -1.85 -17.49 -7.27
CA PHE A 45 -2.93 -17.91 -8.15
C PHE A 45 -2.48 -17.97 -9.61
N PHE A 46 -1.88 -16.91 -10.15
CA PHE A 46 -1.44 -16.88 -11.54
C PHE A 46 -0.23 -17.78 -11.80
N LEU A 47 0.67 -17.94 -10.83
CA LEU A 47 1.76 -18.90 -10.89
C LEU A 47 1.20 -20.32 -11.00
N TYR A 48 0.27 -20.70 -10.13
CA TYR A 48 -0.35 -22.03 -10.16
C TYR A 48 -1.09 -22.28 -11.47
N LEU A 49 -1.91 -21.31 -11.91
CA LEU A 49 -2.64 -21.38 -13.18
C LEU A 49 -1.69 -21.54 -14.37
N GLY A 50 -0.64 -20.71 -14.40
CA GLY A 50 0.37 -20.72 -15.45
C GLY A 50 1.15 -22.03 -15.54
N MET A 51 1.64 -22.52 -14.41
CA MET A 51 2.34 -23.81 -14.35
C MET A 51 1.45 -24.97 -14.74
N SER A 52 0.17 -24.94 -14.33
CA SER A 52 -0.80 -25.99 -14.68
C SER A 52 -1.08 -26.06 -16.19
N ALA A 53 -0.97 -24.94 -16.90
CA ALA A 53 -1.23 -24.86 -18.34
C ALA A 53 0.03 -25.06 -19.21
N THR A 54 1.21 -24.65 -18.71
CA THR A 54 2.43 -24.52 -19.53
C THR A 54 3.62 -25.34 -19.01
N GLY A 55 3.50 -25.99 -17.85
CA GLY A 55 4.56 -26.74 -17.19
C GLY A 55 5.33 -25.92 -16.15
N TYR A 56 6.16 -26.60 -15.34
CA TYR A 56 6.86 -25.98 -14.20
C TYR A 56 8.00 -25.03 -14.60
N ASP A 57 8.55 -25.18 -15.81
CA ASP A 57 9.69 -24.38 -16.29
C ASP A 57 9.34 -22.89 -16.48
N THR A 58 8.05 -22.55 -16.56
CA THR A 58 7.56 -21.17 -16.74
C THR A 58 7.35 -20.42 -15.42
N ALA A 59 7.59 -21.05 -14.26
CA ALA A 59 7.33 -20.47 -12.95
C ALA A 59 7.96 -19.08 -12.76
N GLN A 60 9.21 -18.91 -13.17
CA GLN A 60 9.93 -17.64 -13.04
C GLN A 60 9.27 -16.51 -13.84
N PHE A 61 8.76 -16.80 -15.03
CA PHE A 61 8.08 -15.81 -15.87
C PHE A 61 6.85 -15.23 -15.16
N TYR A 62 6.03 -16.09 -14.53
CA TYR A 62 4.85 -15.65 -13.80
C TYR A 62 5.20 -14.88 -12.53
N ILE A 63 6.22 -15.32 -11.77
CA ILE A 63 6.66 -14.62 -10.55
C ILE A 63 7.17 -13.22 -10.89
N VAL A 64 8.12 -13.11 -11.82
CA VAL A 64 8.74 -11.84 -12.19
C VAL A 64 7.72 -10.91 -12.86
N GLY A 65 6.88 -11.44 -13.74
CA GLY A 65 5.82 -10.69 -14.41
C GLY A 65 4.80 -10.10 -13.42
N ASN A 66 4.32 -10.90 -12.46
CA ASN A 66 3.42 -10.41 -11.41
C ASN A 66 4.09 -9.36 -10.52
N ALA A 67 5.35 -9.59 -10.12
CA ALA A 67 6.09 -8.63 -9.30
C ALA A 67 6.21 -7.26 -10.01
N LEU A 68 6.57 -7.27 -11.29
CA LEU A 68 6.65 -6.07 -12.11
C LEU A 68 5.28 -5.37 -12.22
N GLN A 69 4.21 -6.13 -12.46
CA GLN A 69 2.85 -5.61 -12.56
C GLN A 69 2.40 -4.93 -11.26
N ILE A 70 2.66 -5.54 -10.10
CA ILE A 70 2.29 -4.99 -8.78
C ILE A 70 2.99 -3.64 -8.54
N VAL A 71 4.27 -3.53 -8.91
CA VAL A 71 5.04 -2.28 -8.82
C VAL A 71 4.46 -1.22 -9.75
N ALA A 72 4.17 -1.58 -11.00
CA ALA A 72 3.60 -0.65 -11.99
C ALA A 72 2.24 -0.08 -11.54
N ILE A 73 1.35 -0.94 -11.04
CA ILE A 73 0.05 -0.52 -10.49
C ILE A 73 0.27 0.45 -9.31
N SER A 74 1.18 0.12 -8.40
CA SER A 74 1.47 0.98 -7.24
C SER A 74 1.98 2.37 -7.66
N ALA A 75 2.84 2.45 -8.67
CA ALA A 75 3.35 3.71 -9.20
C ALA A 75 2.25 4.55 -9.87
N ILE A 76 1.44 3.92 -10.73
CA ILE A 76 0.34 4.61 -11.44
C ILE A 76 -0.70 5.13 -10.45
N TYR A 77 -1.13 4.29 -9.50
CA TYR A 77 -2.08 4.70 -8.47
C TYR A 77 -1.50 5.79 -7.58
N GLY A 78 -0.22 5.72 -7.20
CA GLY A 78 0.43 6.77 -6.41
C GLY A 78 0.32 8.14 -7.10
N VAL A 79 0.76 8.23 -8.35
CA VAL A 79 0.70 9.49 -9.12
C VAL A 79 -0.74 9.95 -9.33
N THR A 80 -1.64 9.04 -9.72
CA THR A 80 -3.05 9.36 -9.99
C THR A 80 -3.76 9.87 -8.74
N MET A 81 -3.53 9.22 -7.60
CA MET A 81 -4.12 9.61 -6.32
C MET A 81 -3.54 10.94 -5.86
N THR A 82 -2.22 11.14 -5.94
CA THR A 82 -1.60 12.43 -5.60
C THR A 82 -2.18 13.56 -6.44
N VAL A 83 -2.16 13.45 -7.78
CA VAL A 83 -2.71 14.49 -8.67
C VAL A 83 -4.21 14.69 -8.43
N GLY A 84 -4.97 13.62 -8.26
CA GLY A 84 -6.40 13.69 -7.98
C GLY A 84 -6.71 14.37 -6.64
N HIS A 85 -5.89 14.12 -5.62
CA HIS A 85 -6.04 14.72 -4.31
C HIS A 85 -5.70 16.21 -4.34
N GLU A 86 -4.59 16.60 -4.97
CA GLU A 86 -4.21 18.00 -5.17
C GLU A 86 -5.32 18.79 -5.88
N ARG A 87 -5.97 18.19 -6.89
CA ARG A 87 -7.08 18.84 -7.63
C ARG A 87 -8.35 19.01 -6.80
N ASN A 88 -8.65 18.08 -5.90
CA ASN A 88 -9.88 18.09 -5.10
C ASN A 88 -9.72 18.82 -3.76
N MET A 89 -8.50 18.96 -3.24
CA MET A 89 -8.20 19.63 -1.97
C MET A 89 -8.13 21.16 -2.08
N GLY A 90 -8.29 21.71 -3.29
CA GLY A 90 -8.45 23.14 -3.54
C GLY A 90 -7.12 23.88 -3.71
N THR A 91 -7.03 24.63 -4.81
CA THR A 91 -6.49 26.00 -4.73
C THR A 91 -7.52 26.89 -4.06
#